data_AF-A0A3D5WE80-F1
#
_entry.id   AF-A0A3D5WE80-F1
#
_cell.length_a   1.000
_cell.length_b   1.000
_cell.length_c   1.000
_cell.angle_alpha   90.00
_cell.angle_beta   90.00
_cell.angle_gamma   90.00
#
_symmetry.space_group_name_H-M   'P 1'
#
loop_
_entity.id
_entity.type
_entity.pdbx_description
1 polymer ?
#
loop_
_entity_poly.entity_id
_entity_poly.type
_entity_poly.pdbx_seq_one_letter_code
_entity_poly.pdbx_strand_id
1 'polypeptide(L)' 'RFEDTDIDIYWGGYLGTEDEILLSGKLRDIIEDLERIRIEAKKKKGWLMDTYILRQPEETNE' A
#
# COMPACT_ATOMS: atom_id res chain seq x y z
N ARG A 1 14.46 8.14 0.80
CA ARG A 1 14.35 6.67 1.00
C ARG A 1 13.47 6.51 2.24
N PHE A 2 12.24 5.99 2.10
CA PHE A 2 11.21 5.98 3.16
C PHE A 2 11.44 4.91 4.24
N GLU A 3 12.64 4.34 4.29
CA GLU A 3 12.95 3.17 5.11
C GLU A 3 13.01 3.48 6.60
N ASP A 4 13.29 4.73 6.96
CA ASP A 4 13.35 5.21 8.36
C ASP A 4 12.11 6.01 8.78
N THR A 5 11.04 6.03 7.97
CA THR A 5 9.82 6.78 8.32
C THR A 5 8.79 5.88 8.97
N ASP A 6 8.25 6.29 10.12
CA ASP A 6 7.20 5.57 10.85
C ASP A 6 5.81 5.71 10.20
N ILE A 7 5.75 5.91 8.88
CA ILE A 7 4.53 6.14 8.10
C ILE A 7 3.75 4.83 7.97
N ASP A 8 2.46 4.91 8.26
CA ASP A 8 1.50 3.87 7.92
C ASP A 8 0.94 4.13 6.51
N ILE A 9 0.81 3.06 5.72
CA ILE A 9 0.13 3.09 4.42
C ILE A 9 -1.16 2.28 4.51
N TYR A 10 -2.17 2.76 3.80
CA TYR A 10 -3.41 2.04 3.51
C TYR A 10 -3.55 2.05 2.00
N TRP A 11 -3.32 0.92 1.36
CA TRP A 11 -3.34 0.75 -0.08
C TRP A 11 -4.50 -0.15 -0.50
N GLY A 12 -5.13 0.18 -1.61
CA GLY A 12 -6.23 -0.58 -2.19
C GLY A 12 -6.11 -0.68 -3.71
N GLY A 13 -6.14 -1.90 -4.23
CA GLY A 13 -6.24 -2.20 -5.65
C GLY A 13 -7.65 -2.67 -6.01
N TYR A 14 -8.18 -2.20 -7.14
CA TYR A 14 -9.51 -2.56 -7.66
C TYR A 14 -10.65 -2.41 -6.63
N LEU A 15 -10.61 -1.34 -5.85
CA LEU A 15 -11.55 -1.08 -4.78
C LEU A 15 -13.01 -1.17 -5.25
N GLY A 16 -13.84 -1.87 -4.47
CA GLY A 16 -15.27 -2.08 -4.76
C GLY A 16 -15.56 -3.13 -5.84
N THR A 17 -14.57 -3.92 -6.26
CA THR A 17 -14.75 -5.03 -7.22
C THR A 17 -14.49 -6.39 -6.57
N GLU A 18 -14.83 -7.49 -7.25
CA GLU A 18 -14.56 -8.86 -6.74
C GLU A 18 -13.07 -9.18 -6.60
N ASP A 19 -12.21 -8.44 -7.31
CA ASP A 19 -10.76 -8.62 -7.29
C ASP A 19 -10.07 -7.61 -6.36
N GLU A 20 -10.78 -7.05 -5.38
CA GLU A 20 -10.24 -6.10 -4.43
C GLU A 20 -9.04 -6.68 -3.67
N ILE A 21 -7.97 -5.88 -3.57
CA ILE A 21 -6.76 -6.22 -2.82
C ILE A 21 -6.50 -5.09 -1.82
N LEU A 22 -6.44 -5.41 -0.53
CA LEU A 22 -6.19 -4.44 0.53
C LEU A 22 -4.87 -4.77 1.25
N LEU A 23 -4.02 -3.77 1.41
CA LEU A 23 -2.80 -3.85 2.21
C LEU A 23 -2.71 -2.64 3.14
N SER A 24 -2.34 -2.89 4.38
CA SER A 24 -2.04 -1.82 5.33
C SER A 24 -0.94 -2.23 6.30
N GLY A 25 -0.25 -1.24 6.84
CA GLY A 25 0.83 -1.41 7.79
C GLY A 25 1.90 -0.34 7.65
N LYS A 26 3.01 -0.52 8.37
CA LYS A 26 4.17 0.36 8.24
C LYS A 26 4.73 0.25 6.84
N LEU A 27 4.90 1.40 6.18
CA LEU A 27 5.35 1.47 4.80
C LEU A 27 6.67 0.72 4.61
N ARG A 28 7.63 0.90 5.53
CA ARG A 28 8.93 0.22 5.48
C ARG A 28 8.81 -1.31 5.55
N ASP A 29 7.79 -1.83 6.22
CA ASP A 29 7.63 -3.26 6.45
C ASP A 29 6.94 -3.93 5.26
N ILE A 30 6.14 -3.18 4.50
CA ILE A 30 5.28 -3.75 3.44
C ILE A 30 5.61 -3.28 2.02
N ILE A 31 6.58 -2.38 1.83
CA ILE A 31 6.87 -1.78 0.51
C ILE A 31 7.28 -2.82 -0.54
N GLU A 32 8.13 -3.79 -0.18
CA GLU A 32 8.59 -4.84 -1.10
C GLU A 32 7.44 -5.77 -1.52
N ASP A 33 6.56 -6.10 -0.58
CA ASP A 33 5.37 -6.90 -0.83
C ASP A 33 4.37 -6.15 -1.72
N LEU A 34 4.17 -4.86 -1.44
CA LEU A 34 3.31 -4.00 -2.23
C LEU A 34 3.79 -3.90 -3.67
N GLU A 35 5.09 -3.69 -3.90
CA GLU A 35 5.66 -3.67 -5.25
C GLU A 35 5.43 -4.98 -6.01
N ARG A 36 5.67 -6.12 -5.35
CA ARG A 36 5.42 -7.45 -5.94
C ARG A 36 3.95 -7.64 -6.32
N ILE A 37 3.04 -7.28 -5.43
CA ILE A 37 1.59 -7.39 -5.66
C ILE A 37 1.15 -6.52 -6.84
N ARG A 38 1.65 -5.28 -6.94
CA ARG A 38 1.34 -4.38 -8.06
C ARG A 38 1.79 -4.96 -9.40
N ILE A 39 2.99 -5.55 -9.44
CA ILE A 39 3.53 -6.21 -10.64
C ILE A 39 2.66 -7.40 -11.04
N GLU A 40 2.36 -8.30 -10.10
CA GLU A 40 1.56 -9.50 -10.39
C GLU A 40 0.12 -9.15 -10.80
N ALA A 41 -0.51 -8.18 -10.15
CA ALA A 41 -1.85 -7.71 -10.52
C ALA A 41 -1.88 -7.14 -11.95
N LYS A 42 -0.92 -6.27 -12.28
CA LYS A 42 -0.79 -5.70 -13.62
C LYS A 42 -0.50 -6.77 -14.67
N LYS A 43 0.34 -7.76 -14.35
CA LYS A 43 0.66 -8.89 -15.23
C LYS A 43 -0.56 -9.77 -15.50
N LYS A 44 -1.37 -10.05 -14.47
CA LYS A 44 -2.56 -10.91 -14.57
C LYS A 44 -3.68 -10.28 -15.40
N LYS A 45 -3.91 -8.97 -15.26
CA LYS A 45 -5.06 -8.28 -15.88
C LYS A 45 -4.71 -7.33 -17.03
N GLY A 46 -3.43 -7.02 -17.23
CA GLY A 46 -2.95 -6.02 -18.19
C GLY A 46 -3.07 -4.56 -17.70
N TRP A 47 -3.76 -4.33 -16.59
CA TRP A 47 -3.95 -3.00 -15.99
C TRP A 47 -4.08 -3.11 -14.47
N LEU A 48 -3.73 -2.03 -13.78
CA LEU A 48 -3.91 -1.88 -12.32
C LEU A 48 -4.49 -0.50 -12.07
N MET A 49 -5.61 -0.46 -11.35
CA MET A 49 -6.09 0.77 -10.72
C MET A 49 -5.91 0.58 -9.23
N ASP A 50 -5.08 1.43 -8.64
CA ASP A 50 -4.79 1.45 -7.23
C ASP A 50 -4.81 2.86 -6.66
N THR A 51 -5.02 2.94 -5.35
CA THR A 51 -4.93 4.19 -4.59
C THR A 51 -4.35 3.90 -3.22
N TYR A 52 -3.89 4.94 -2.55
CA TYR A 52 -3.35 4.83 -1.21
C TYR A 52 -3.54 6.09 -0.38
N ILE A 53 -3.51 5.89 0.94
CA ILE A 53 -3.37 6.93 1.94
C ILE A 53 -2.05 6.66 2.68
N LEU A 54 -1.21 7.69 2.80
CA LEU A 54 -0.09 7.69 3.72
C LEU A 54 -0.49 8.49 4.96
N ARG A 55 -0.25 7.90 6.12
CA ARG A 55 -0.53 8.51 7.41
C ARG A 55 0.76 8.58 8.20
N GLN A 56 1.17 9.79 8.57
CA GLN A 56 2.19 9.94 9.60
C GLN A 56 1.55 9.61 10.96
N PRO A 57 2.28 8.92 11.84
CA PRO A 57 1.82 8.71 13.21
C PRO A 57 1.73 10.09 13.86
N GLU A 58 0.66 10.32 14.61
CA GLU A 58 0.55 11.56 15.39
C GLU A 58 1.73 11.60 16.37
N GLU A 59 2.53 12.66 16.33
CA GLU A 59 3.48 12.92 17.41
C GLU A 59 2.65 13.04 18.69
N THR A 60 2.73 12.03 19.55
CA THR A 60 2.11 12.10 20.87
C THR A 60 2.99 13.06 21.67
N ASN A 61 2.66 14.36 21.63
CA ASN A 61 3.21 15.33 22.55
C ASN A 61 2.69 14.99 23.95
N GLU A 62 3.46 14.20 24.70
CA GLU A 62 3.37 14.11 26.16
C GLU A 62 3.96 15.36 26.83
#